data_AF-A0A5B6X1I5-F1
#
_entry.id   AF-A0A5B6X1I5-F1
#
_cell.length_a   1.000
_cell.length_b   1.000
_cell.length_c   1.000
_cell.angle_alpha   90.00
_cell.angle_beta   90.00
_cell.angle_gamma   90.00
#
_symmetry.space_group_name_H-M   'P 1'
#
loop_
_entity.id
_entity.type
_entity.pdbx_description
1 polymer ?
#
loop_
_entity_poly.entity_id
_entity_poly.type
_entity_poly.pdbx_seq_one_letter_code
_entity_poly.pdbx_strand_id
1 'polypeptide(L)'
;MDNLSIYGCPSMEELQSYSQEYKKRLDEAGERREIPDDLALQVSSPGAERILKVPDDLDRFKDMAMRVCYIEDTGSNYTEKSGVFLLDSVEEENCVWKLAEVKENRDPNSKGRPFSRKQKDWRLKLPFDKHKMIMLYLEY
;
A
#
# COMPACT_ATOMS: atom_id res chain seq x y z
N MET A 1 -10.41 -10.56 16.85
CA MET A 1 -9.21 -9.73 16.68
C MET A 1 -8.39 -10.42 15.62
N ASP A 2 -8.32 -9.83 14.44
CA ASP A 2 -7.65 -10.45 13.31
C ASP A 2 -6.13 -10.42 13.57
N ASN A 3 -5.50 -11.59 13.56
CA ASN A 3 -4.10 -11.79 13.94
C ASN A 3 -3.17 -11.52 12.75
N LEU A 4 -3.28 -10.34 12.15
CA LEU A 4 -2.44 -9.95 11.01
C LEU A 4 -1.15 -9.28 11.49
N SER A 5 -0.08 -9.43 10.70
CA SER A 5 1.18 -8.73 10.94
C SER A 5 1.01 -7.20 10.85
N ILE A 6 2.04 -6.43 11.24
CA ILE A 6 2.05 -4.96 11.09
C ILE A 6 1.85 -4.49 9.64
N TYR A 7 2.20 -5.33 8.66
CA TYR A 7 1.99 -5.08 7.23
C TYR A 7 0.65 -5.61 6.75
N GLY A 8 -0.12 -6.22 7.64
CA GLY A 8 -1.36 -6.86 7.33
C GLY A 8 -1.23 -8.16 6.58
N CYS A 9 -0.14 -8.91 6.79
CA CYS A 9 -0.01 -10.25 6.26
C CYS A 9 -0.84 -11.21 7.11
N PRO A 10 -1.57 -12.15 6.48
CA PRO A 10 -2.25 -13.23 7.19
C PRO A 10 -1.22 -14.04 7.98
N SER A 11 -1.69 -14.66 9.06
CA SER A 11 -0.93 -15.61 9.85
C SER A 11 -0.56 -16.85 9.02
N MET A 12 0.44 -17.60 9.51
CA MET A 12 0.83 -18.86 8.87
C MET A 12 -0.33 -19.87 8.84
N GLU A 13 -1.17 -19.87 9.88
CA GLU A 13 -2.35 -20.72 9.99
C GLU A 13 -3.41 -20.39 8.93
N GLU A 14 -3.68 -19.09 8.71
CA GLU A 14 -4.59 -18.63 7.66
C GLU A 14 -4.06 -18.98 6.26
N LEU A 15 -2.75 -18.80 6.02
CA LEU A 15 -2.12 -19.19 4.75
C LEU A 15 -2.23 -20.71 4.50
N GLN A 16 -2.01 -21.52 5.54
CA GLN A 16 -2.13 -22.96 5.45
C GLN A 16 -3.58 -23.39 5.17
N SER A 17 -4.55 -22.78 5.86
CA SER A 17 -5.97 -23.04 5.62
C SER A 17 -6.37 -22.70 4.19
N TYR A 18 -5.96 -21.52 3.69
CA TYR A 18 -6.23 -21.12 2.31
C TYR A 18 -5.58 -22.08 1.30
N SER A 19 -4.32 -22.46 1.53
CA SER A 19 -3.60 -23.40 0.66
C SER A 19 -4.28 -24.76 0.59
N GLN A 20 -4.75 -25.29 1.73
CA GLN A 20 -5.49 -26.55 1.79
C GLN A 20 -6.83 -26.48 1.04
N GLU A 21 -7.61 -25.43 1.26
CA GLU A 21 -8.90 -25.27 0.59
C GLU A 21 -8.74 -25.09 -0.92
N TYR A 22 -7.76 -24.29 -1.34
CA TYR A 22 -7.47 -24.07 -2.75
C TYR A 22 -6.98 -25.35 -3.43
N LYS A 23 -6.10 -26.11 -2.76
CA LYS A 23 -5.64 -27.42 -3.26
C LYS A 23 -6.82 -28.37 -3.47
N LYS A 24 -7.75 -28.47 -2.51
CA LYS A 24 -8.94 -29.32 -2.65
C LYS A 24 -9.74 -28.99 -3.90
N ARG A 25 -9.96 -27.70 -4.19
CA ARG A 25 -10.68 -27.26 -5.40
C ARG A 25 -9.92 -27.58 -6.69
N LEU A 26 -8.59 -27.52 -6.66
CA LEU A 26 -7.74 -27.94 -7.78
C LEU A 26 -7.83 -29.45 -8.00
N ASP A 27 -7.78 -30.26 -6.93
CA ASP A 27 -7.91 -31.71 -7.03
C ASP A 27 -9.25 -32.10 -7.68
N GLU A 28 -10.36 -31.47 -7.26
CA GLU A 28 -11.69 -31.67 -7.86
C GLU A 28 -11.73 -31.25 -9.36
N ALA A 29 -11.01 -30.21 -9.76
CA ALA A 29 -10.90 -29.80 -11.17
C ALA A 29 -10.00 -30.74 -11.99
N GLY A 30 -8.95 -31.29 -11.37
CA GLY A 30 -8.09 -32.31 -11.95
C GLY A 30 -8.84 -33.62 -12.23
N GLU A 31 -9.70 -34.05 -11.30
CA GLU A 31 -10.61 -35.19 -11.52
C GLU A 31 -11.52 -35.00 -12.74
N ARG A 32 -11.96 -33.76 -12.99
CA ARG A 32 -12.75 -33.36 -14.17
C ARG A 32 -11.89 -33.14 -15.43
N ARG A 33 -10.57 -33.29 -15.35
CA ARG A 33 -9.59 -33.01 -16.42
C ARG A 33 -9.66 -31.59 -16.97
N GLU A 34 -10.06 -30.64 -16.12
CA GLU A 34 -10.13 -29.22 -16.47
C GLU A 34 -8.76 -28.53 -16.37
N ILE A 35 -7.82 -29.14 -15.65
CA ILE A 35 -6.45 -28.67 -15.46
C ILE A 35 -5.42 -29.79 -15.70
N PRO A 36 -4.15 -29.48 -15.98
CA PRO A 36 -3.09 -30.47 -16.18
C PRO A 36 -2.76 -31.27 -14.91
N ASP A 37 -2.34 -32.52 -15.08
CA ASP A 37 -1.95 -33.41 -13.97
C ASP A 37 -0.64 -32.99 -13.27
N ASP A 38 0.25 -32.28 -13.98
CA ASP A 38 1.54 -31.79 -13.46
C ASP A 38 1.43 -30.30 -13.07
N LEU A 39 0.70 -30.03 -11.99
CA LEU A 39 0.50 -28.69 -11.46
C LEU A 39 1.08 -28.57 -10.04
N ALA A 40 1.96 -27.58 -9.84
CA ALA A 40 2.43 -27.18 -8.52
C ALA A 40 1.71 -25.90 -8.05
N LEU A 41 1.30 -25.88 -6.78
CA LEU A 41 0.64 -24.72 -6.14
C LEU A 41 1.60 -24.03 -5.17
N GLN A 42 1.76 -22.72 -5.32
CA GLN A 42 2.40 -21.85 -4.33
C GLN A 42 1.42 -20.77 -3.89
N VAL A 43 1.28 -20.59 -2.57
CA VAL A 43 0.49 -19.52 -1.98
C VAL A 43 1.41 -18.64 -1.15
N SER A 44 1.41 -17.35 -1.43
CA SER A 44 2.17 -16.35 -0.68
C SER A 44 1.28 -15.16 -0.36
N SER A 45 1.52 -14.53 0.80
CA SER A 45 0.89 -13.24 1.09
C SER A 45 1.53 -12.14 0.22
N PRO A 46 0.79 -11.08 -0.17
CA PRO A 46 1.31 -9.94 -0.93
C PRO A 46 2.47 -9.18 -0.25
N GLY A 47 2.76 -9.45 1.02
CA GLY A 47 3.82 -8.77 1.76
C GLY A 47 3.55 -7.28 1.91
N ALA A 48 4.63 -6.49 1.90
CA ALA A 48 4.59 -5.03 2.00
C ALA A 48 4.55 -4.31 0.63
N GLU A 49 4.66 -5.05 -0.48
CA GLU A 49 4.58 -4.51 -1.85
C GLU A 49 3.14 -4.40 -2.37
N ARG A 50 2.14 -4.53 -1.48
CA ARG A 50 0.73 -4.46 -1.85
C ARG A 50 0.33 -3.05 -2.28
N ILE A 51 -0.60 -2.99 -3.24
CA ILE A 51 -1.32 -1.75 -3.57
C ILE A 51 -2.47 -1.60 -2.56
N LEU A 52 -2.56 -0.42 -1.92
CA LEU A 52 -3.59 -0.08 -0.95
C LEU A 52 -4.81 0.54 -1.64
N LYS A 53 -6.00 0.08 -1.25
CA LYS A 53 -7.27 0.64 -1.69
C LYS A 53 -7.57 1.95 -0.96
N VAL A 54 -7.98 2.96 -1.73
CA VAL A 54 -8.41 4.26 -1.20
C VAL A 54 -9.93 4.29 -1.10
N PRO A 55 -10.51 4.69 0.05
CA PRO A 55 -9.86 4.97 1.34
C PRO A 55 -9.68 3.72 2.22
N ASP A 56 -10.28 2.60 1.85
CA ASP A 56 -10.55 1.44 2.73
C ASP A 56 -9.34 0.89 3.48
N ASP A 57 -8.18 0.81 2.84
CA ASP A 57 -6.98 0.24 3.45
C ASP A 57 -6.18 1.27 4.28
N LEU A 58 -6.45 2.57 4.13
CA LEU A 58 -5.53 3.62 4.58
C LEU A 58 -5.46 3.76 6.11
N ASP A 59 -6.59 3.67 6.82
CA ASP A 59 -6.60 3.82 8.29
C ASP A 59 -5.73 2.76 8.97
N ARG A 60 -5.71 1.55 8.42
CA ARG A 60 -4.88 0.44 8.90
C ARG A 60 -3.40 0.77 8.92
N PHE A 61 -2.94 1.59 7.99
CA PHE A 61 -1.53 1.90 7.77
C PHE A 61 -1.19 3.36 8.05
N LYS A 62 -2.07 4.12 8.71
CA LYS A 62 -1.94 5.59 8.88
C LYS A 62 -0.63 6.07 9.50
N ASP A 63 -0.02 5.26 10.35
CA ASP A 63 1.24 5.56 11.03
C ASP A 63 2.47 5.11 10.23
N MET A 64 2.28 4.52 9.05
CA MET A 64 3.36 4.03 8.18
C MET A 64 3.54 4.94 6.97
N ALA A 65 4.80 5.18 6.60
CA ALA A 65 5.11 5.93 5.40
C ALA A 65 4.63 5.16 4.17
N MET A 66 4.02 5.87 3.21
CA MET A 66 3.49 5.31 1.97
C MET A 66 4.02 6.08 0.78
N ARG A 67 4.37 5.38 -0.30
CA ARG A 67 4.55 6.01 -1.60
C ARG A 67 3.17 6.22 -2.21
N VAL A 68 2.82 7.48 -2.48
CA VAL A 68 1.55 7.87 -3.12
C VAL A 68 1.87 8.42 -4.50
N CYS A 69 1.38 7.74 -5.53
CA CYS A 69 1.33 8.27 -6.89
C CYS A 69 -0.06 8.87 -7.13
N TYR A 70 -0.12 10.10 -7.62
CA TYR A 70 -1.36 10.84 -7.79
C TYR A 70 -1.33 11.75 -9.02
N ILE A 71 -2.52 12.14 -9.48
CA ILE A 71 -2.67 13.12 -10.55
C ILE A 71 -2.81 14.50 -9.94
N GLU A 72 -1.93 15.42 -10.32
CA GLU A 72 -2.06 16.83 -10.02
C GLU A 72 -2.74 17.56 -11.18
N ASP A 73 -3.83 18.27 -10.88
CA ASP A 73 -4.58 19.04 -11.86
C ASP A 73 -3.97 20.44 -11.99
N THR A 74 -3.10 20.62 -12.98
CA THR A 74 -2.54 21.91 -13.35
C THR A 74 -3.27 22.47 -14.58
N GLY A 75 -4.58 22.67 -14.46
CA GLY A 75 -5.43 23.45 -15.37
C GLY A 75 -5.71 22.83 -16.74
N SER A 76 -4.67 22.51 -17.52
CA SER A 76 -4.80 21.98 -18.88
C SER A 76 -4.03 20.68 -19.12
N ASN A 77 -3.16 20.27 -18.19
CA ASN A 77 -2.42 19.01 -18.26
C ASN A 77 -2.51 18.26 -16.92
N TYR A 78 -2.80 16.96 -17.02
CA TYR A 78 -2.71 16.03 -15.90
C TYR A 78 -1.25 15.57 -15.76
N THR A 79 -0.60 15.97 -14.67
CA THR A 79 0.77 15.53 -14.37
C THR A 79 0.72 14.47 -13.29
N GLU A 80 1.31 13.30 -13.57
CA GLU A 80 1.52 12.29 -12.53
C GLU A 80 2.66 12.72 -11.61
N LYS A 81 2.39 12.69 -10.31
CA LYS A 81 3.33 13.00 -9.24
C LYS A 81 3.48 11.80 -8.33
N SER A 82 4.63 11.69 -7.67
CA SER A 82 4.87 10.69 -6.64
C SER A 82 5.61 11.33 -5.47
N GLY A 83 5.34 10.85 -4.27
CA GLY A 83 6.05 11.23 -3.07
C GLY A 83 5.82 10.25 -1.93
N VAL A 84 6.59 10.39 -0.85
CA VAL A 84 6.45 9.55 0.34
C VAL A 84 5.74 10.34 1.44
N PHE A 85 4.61 9.83 1.94
CA PHE A 85 3.74 10.56 2.85
C PHE A 85 3.30 9.70 4.03
N LEU A 86 2.85 10.35 5.09
CA LEU A 86 2.02 9.75 6.13
C LEU A 86 0.58 10.22 5.95
N LEU A 87 -0.39 9.36 6.24
CA LEU A 87 -1.78 9.78 6.30
C LEU A 87 -1.95 10.71 7.51
N ASP A 88 -2.55 11.87 7.28
CA ASP A 88 -2.90 12.82 8.34
C ASP A 88 -4.36 12.65 8.76
N SER A 89 -5.26 12.58 7.78
CA SER A 89 -6.69 12.29 7.99
C SER A 89 -7.37 11.76 6.72
N VAL A 90 -8.49 11.09 6.90
CA VAL A 90 -9.47 10.80 5.83
C VAL A 90 -10.70 11.65 6.10
N GLU A 91 -11.07 12.44 5.11
CA GLU A 91 -12.30 13.25 5.08
C GLU A 91 -13.31 12.62 4.11
N GLU A 92 -14.50 13.19 3.99
CA GLU A 92 -15.64 12.61 3.26
C GLU A 92 -15.31 12.10 1.85
N GLU A 93 -14.55 12.88 1.07
CA GLU A 93 -14.12 12.51 -0.30
C GLU A 93 -12.62 12.68 -0.54
N ASN A 94 -11.84 12.94 0.52
CA ASN A 94 -10.45 13.35 0.40
C ASN A 94 -9.55 12.64 1.41
N CYS A 95 -8.32 12.37 1.00
CA CYS A 95 -7.22 12.02 1.89
C CYS A 95 -6.33 13.25 2.10
N VAL A 96 -5.99 13.52 3.37
CA VAL A 96 -5.00 14.54 3.72
C VAL A 96 -3.70 13.86 4.10
N TRP A 97 -2.62 14.26 3.43
CA TRP A 97 -1.29 13.68 3.54
C TRP A 97 -0.32 14.70 4.12
N LYS A 98 0.62 14.24 4.94
CA LYS A 98 1.79 15.01 5.39
C LYS A 98 3.08 14.37 4.90
N LEU A 99 4.15 15.15 4.76
CA LEU A 99 5.44 14.60 4.35
C LEU A 99 5.95 13.60 5.39
N ALA A 100 6.37 12.42 4.92
CA ALA A 100 7.07 11.46 5.77
C ALA A 100 8.52 11.92 6.00
N GLU A 101 9.05 11.78 7.22
CA GLU A 101 10.42 12.21 7.58
C GLU A 101 11.50 11.20 7.14
N VAL A 102 11.39 10.72 5.90
CA VAL A 102 12.30 9.74 5.27
C VAL A 102 13.43 10.42 4.49
N LYS A 103 14.50 9.67 4.18
CA LYS A 103 15.66 10.22 3.44
C LYS A 103 15.28 10.82 2.09
N GLU A 104 14.35 10.20 1.35
CA GLU A 104 13.92 10.64 0.01
C GLU A 104 13.28 12.04 0.00
N ASN A 105 12.62 12.43 1.10
CA ASN A 105 11.99 13.74 1.23
C ASN A 105 12.91 14.82 1.82
N ARG A 106 14.14 14.46 2.21
CA ARG A 106 15.10 15.42 2.80
C ARG A 106 15.88 16.12 1.69
N ASP A 107 16.20 17.40 1.92
CA ASP A 107 17.15 18.11 1.06
C ASP A 107 18.52 17.40 1.15
N PRO A 108 19.13 16.97 0.03
CA PRO A 108 20.43 16.34 0.01
C PRO A 108 21.52 17.16 0.74
N ASN A 109 21.40 18.49 0.72
CA ASN A 109 22.35 19.41 1.35
C ASN A 109 22.11 19.60 2.85
N SER A 110 20.99 19.12 3.38
CA SER A 110 20.61 19.32 4.78
C SER A 110 21.43 18.49 5.78
N LYS A 111 22.31 17.59 5.31
CA LYS A 111 23.19 16.72 6.13
C LYS A 111 22.46 16.01 7.27
N GLY A 112 21.21 15.58 7.03
CA GLY A 112 20.41 14.85 8.02
C GLY A 112 19.74 15.74 9.08
N ARG A 113 19.69 17.07 8.88
CA ARG A 113 18.86 17.94 9.73
C ARG A 113 17.40 17.48 9.69
N PRO A 114 16.70 17.52 10.83
CA PRO A 114 15.26 17.26 10.88
C PRO A 114 14.49 18.22 9.98
N PHE A 115 13.24 17.87 9.68
CA PHE A 115 12.35 18.75 8.91
C PHE A 115 12.16 20.12 9.58
N SER A 116 12.17 21.15 8.74
CA SER A 116 11.76 22.49 9.13
C SER A 116 10.28 22.51 9.54
N ARG A 117 9.86 23.53 10.31
CA ARG A 117 8.45 23.69 10.68
C ARG A 117 7.53 23.75 9.46
N LYS A 118 7.95 24.43 8.39
CA LYS A 118 7.22 24.49 7.13
C LYS A 118 7.00 23.11 6.51
N GLN A 119 7.99 22.22 6.57
CA GLN A 119 7.84 20.85 6.06
C GLN A 119 6.92 20.00 6.93
N LYS A 120 7.01 20.15 8.26
CA LYS A 120 6.14 19.44 9.21
C LYS A 120 4.67 19.85 9.09
N ASP A 121 4.41 21.12 8.81
CA ASP A 121 3.07 21.68 8.67
C ASP A 121 2.52 21.54 7.24
N TRP A 122 3.34 21.12 6.27
CA TRP A 122 2.90 20.94 4.89
C TRP A 122 1.85 19.83 4.79
N ARG A 123 0.80 20.08 4.00
CA ARG A 123 -0.29 19.15 3.75
C ARG A 123 -0.64 19.08 2.27
N LEU A 124 -0.94 17.88 1.80
CA LEU A 124 -1.49 17.60 0.49
C LEU A 124 -2.87 16.99 0.65
N LYS A 125 -3.89 17.69 0.16
CA LYS A 125 -5.26 17.21 0.14
C LYS A 125 -5.57 16.65 -1.25
N LEU A 126 -5.96 15.38 -1.34
CA LEU A 126 -6.26 14.70 -2.59
C LEU A 126 -7.65 14.08 -2.55
N PRO A 127 -8.51 14.35 -3.55
CA PRO A 127 -9.72 13.56 -3.77
C PRO A 127 -9.39 12.08 -3.99
N PHE A 128 -10.29 11.17 -3.61
CA PHE A 128 -10.05 9.73 -3.74
C PHE A 128 -9.69 9.30 -5.17
N ASP A 129 -10.36 9.86 -6.18
CA ASP A 129 -10.18 9.55 -7.60
C ASP A 129 -8.85 10.03 -8.20
N LYS A 130 -8.12 10.92 -7.51
CA LYS A 130 -6.81 11.41 -7.96
C LYS A 130 -5.65 10.49 -7.58
N HIS A 131 -5.87 9.49 -6.72
CA HIS A 131 -4.85 8.51 -6.38
C HIS A 131 -4.70 7.48 -7.51
N LYS A 132 -3.48 7.30 -8.02
CA LYS A 132 -3.15 6.28 -9.01
C LYS A 132 -2.73 4.97 -8.36
N MET A 133 -1.86 5.06 -7.37
CA MET A 133 -1.27 3.92 -6.69
C MET A 133 -0.77 4.34 -5.32
N ILE A 134 -1.00 3.50 -4.32
CA ILE A 134 -0.45 3.68 -2.98
C ILE A 134 0.18 2.36 -2.54
N MET A 135 1.41 2.42 -2.07
CA MET A 135 2.15 1.27 -1.53
C MET A 135 2.85 1.67 -0.23
N LEU A 136 3.11 0.71 0.65
CA LEU A 136 3.95 0.97 1.82
C LEU A 136 5.37 1.34 1.37
N TYR A 137 5.95 2.33 2.03
CA TYR A 137 7.34 2.72 1.81
C TYR A 137 8.26 1.86 2.67
N LEU A 138 9.20 1.17 2.03
CA LEU A 138 10.19 0.33 2.67
C LEU A 138 11.57 0.99 2.53
N GLU A 139 12.22 1.28 3.66
CA GLU A 139 13.64 1.66 3.66
C GLU A 139 14.48 0.39 3.53
N TYR A 140 15.15 0.22 2.38
CA TYR A 140 16.16 -0.81 2.16
C TYR A 140 17.56 -0.30 2.49
#